data_AF-A0A4S0Q909-F1
#
_entry.id   AF-A0A4S0Q909-F1
#
_cell.length_a   1.000
_cell.length_b   1.000
_cell.length_c   1.000
_cell.angle_alpha   90.00
_cell.angle_beta   90.00
_cell.angle_gamma   90.00
#
_symmetry.space_group_name_H-M   'P 1'
#
loop_
_entity.id
_entity.type
_entity.pdbx_description
1 polymer ?
#
loop_
_entity_poly.entity_id
_entity_poly.type
_entity_poly.pdbx_seq_one_letter_code
_entity_poly.pdbx_strand_id
1 'polypeptide(L)'
;GTFLGEAFMYRLHPQTLKLVELIKSGVIGEVRMIKSSFGFAMPGFMPEHRLYANDLAGGGILDVGGYPVSMARLLAGAAIGQPFAEPDKVVGAAHLGQ
;
A
#
# COMPACT_ATOMS: atom_id res chain seq x y z
N GLY A 1 19.04 9.14 -20.97
CA GLY A 1 18.08 8.10 -20.58
C GLY A 1 16.71 8.73 -20.38
N THR A 2 15.65 7.92 -20.33
CA THR A 2 14.26 8.39 -20.13
C THR A 2 13.82 8.02 -18.71
N PHE A 3 13.16 8.94 -18.01
CA PHE A 3 12.61 8.70 -16.68
C PHE A 3 11.40 7.75 -16.74
N LEU A 4 11.31 6.81 -15.80
CA LEU A 4 10.14 5.97 -15.56
C LEU A 4 9.78 6.06 -14.07
N GLY A 5 8.52 6.36 -13.79
CA GLY A 5 7.99 6.40 -12.42
C GLY A 5 6.69 5.61 -12.33
N GLU A 6 6.55 4.82 -11.29
CA GLU A 6 5.32 4.08 -10.99
C GLU A 6 4.27 5.04 -10.39
N ALA A 7 3.03 4.95 -10.88
CA ALA A 7 1.98 5.95 -10.63
C ALA A 7 1.30 5.84 -9.24
N PHE A 8 2.08 5.73 -8.16
CA PHE A 8 1.57 5.83 -6.78
C PHE A 8 1.25 7.28 -6.39
N MET A 9 0.20 7.84 -6.99
CA MET A 9 -0.18 9.25 -6.89
C MET A 9 -0.30 9.78 -5.46
N TYR A 10 -0.79 8.98 -4.53
CA TYR A 10 -0.94 9.38 -3.12
C TYR A 10 0.39 9.67 -2.44
N ARG A 11 1.52 9.16 -2.94
CA ARG A 11 2.87 9.48 -2.43
C ARG A 11 3.24 10.94 -2.63
N LEU A 12 2.64 11.60 -3.62
CA LEU A 12 2.90 12.99 -4.00
C LEU A 12 1.87 13.95 -3.38
N HIS A 13 0.90 13.43 -2.62
CA HIS A 13 -0.12 14.26 -1.99
C HIS A 13 0.46 15.00 -0.76
N PRO A 14 0.15 16.31 -0.55
CA PRO A 14 0.65 17.08 0.59
C PRO A 14 0.33 16.44 1.96
N GLN A 15 -0.81 15.74 2.07
CA GLN A 15 -1.18 15.00 3.28
C GLN A 15 -0.18 13.87 3.60
N THR A 16 0.33 13.18 2.59
CA THR A 16 1.33 12.10 2.78
C THR A 16 2.66 12.70 3.20
N LEU A 17 3.05 13.83 2.61
CA LEU A 17 4.22 14.58 3.06
C LEU A 17 4.09 14.95 4.55
N LYS A 18 2.93 15.49 4.94
CA LYS A 18 2.70 15.88 6.33
C LYS A 18 2.73 14.68 7.29
N LEU A 19 2.18 13.54 6.87
CA LEU A 19 2.22 12.32 7.65
C LEU A 19 3.68 11.86 7.89
N VAL A 20 4.52 11.88 6.85
CA VAL A 20 5.94 11.53 6.97
C VAL A 20 6.68 12.48 7.93
N GLU A 21 6.41 13.79 7.87
CA GLU A 21 6.98 14.76 8.81
C GLU A 21 6.63 14.45 10.26
N LEU A 22 5.35 14.13 10.53
CA LEU A 22 4.87 13.81 11.88
C LEU A 22 5.49 12.52 12.44
N ILE A 23 5.66 11.50 11.59
CA ILE A 23 6.36 10.27 11.99
C ILE A 23 7.82 10.58 12.31
N LYS A 24 8.51 11.34 11.45
CA LYS A 24 9.92 11.70 11.64
C LYS A 24 10.17 12.61 12.84
N SER A 25 9.21 13.47 13.20
CA SER A 25 9.33 14.33 14.38
C SER A 25 9.20 13.57 15.71
N GLY A 26 8.76 12.31 15.67
CA GLY A 26 8.56 11.49 16.87
C GLY A 26 7.37 11.93 17.72
N VAL A 27 6.42 12.70 17.17
CA VAL A 27 5.28 13.26 17.93
C VAL A 27 4.37 12.17 18.54
N ILE A 28 4.41 10.95 17.98
CA ILE A 28 3.65 9.78 18.49
C ILE A 28 4.54 8.78 19.24
N GLY A 29 5.81 9.11 19.52
CA GLY A 29 6.80 8.19 20.06
C GLY A 29 7.27 7.14 19.03
N GLU A 30 7.69 5.98 19.52
CA GLU A 30 8.19 4.90 18.68
C GLU A 30 7.05 4.18 17.94
N VAL A 31 7.17 4.05 16.62
CA VAL A 31 6.22 3.31 15.80
C VAL A 31 6.35 1.81 16.09
N ARG A 32 5.32 1.22 16.71
CA ARG A 32 5.28 -0.21 17.03
C ARG A 32 4.53 -1.07 16.01
N MET A 33 3.55 -0.48 15.32
CA MET A 33 2.69 -1.20 14.39
C MET A 33 2.13 -0.24 13.34
N ILE A 34 2.09 -0.70 12.08
CA ILE A 34 1.42 0.00 10.99
C ILE A 34 0.34 -0.93 10.44
N LYS A 35 -0.91 -0.49 10.52
CA LYS A 35 -2.05 -1.18 9.91
C LYS A 35 -2.52 -0.35 8.72
N SER A 36 -2.57 -0.97 7.55
CA SER A 36 -2.97 -0.32 6.30
C SER A 36 -3.94 -1.24 5.56
N SER A 37 -5.02 -0.67 5.06
CA SER A 37 -6.07 -1.41 4.36
C SER A 37 -6.67 -0.54 3.27
N PHE A 38 -6.94 -1.14 2.11
CA PHE A 38 -7.64 -0.48 1.02
C PHE A 38 -8.61 -1.47 0.37
N GLY A 39 -9.81 -1.00 0.09
CA GLY A 39 -10.86 -1.76 -0.55
C GLY A 39 -12.01 -0.85 -0.95
N PHE A 40 -12.82 -1.30 -1.89
CA PHE A 40 -14.00 -0.59 -2.37
C PHE A 40 -15.05 -1.60 -2.81
N ALA A 41 -16.31 -1.17 -2.80
CA ALA A 41 -17.42 -1.99 -3.26
C ALA A 41 -17.50 -1.96 -4.79
N MET A 42 -17.61 -3.12 -5.41
CA MET A 42 -17.99 -3.24 -6.81
C MET A 42 -19.52 -3.39 -6.91
N PRO A 43 -20.18 -2.82 -7.93
CA PRO A 43 -21.63 -2.94 -8.11
C PRO A 43 -22.14 -4.38 -8.24
N GLY A 44 -21.26 -5.33 -8.57
CA GLY A 44 -21.53 -6.76 -8.63
C GLY A 44 -20.28 -7.55 -9.01
N PHE A 45 -20.39 -8.88 -8.96
CA PHE A 45 -19.35 -9.76 -9.47
C PHE A 45 -19.42 -9.79 -11.01
N MET A 46 -18.31 -9.40 -11.65
CA MET A 46 -18.20 -9.33 -13.11
C MET A 46 -16.95 -10.11 -13.53
N PRO A 47 -17.07 -11.38 -13.95
CA PRO A 47 -15.92 -12.26 -14.20
C PRO A 47 -14.86 -11.64 -15.11
N GLU A 48 -15.29 -10.87 -16.11
CA GLU A 48 -14.41 -10.32 -17.16
C GLU A 48 -13.76 -9.00 -16.77
N HIS A 49 -14.14 -8.43 -15.62
CA HIS A 49 -13.53 -7.21 -15.13
C HIS A 49 -12.14 -7.51 -14.56
N ARG A 50 -11.17 -6.61 -14.76
CA ARG A 50 -9.76 -6.76 -14.33
C ARG A 50 -9.56 -7.13 -12.85
N LEU A 51 -10.53 -6.86 -11.99
CA LEU A 51 -10.48 -7.21 -10.57
C LEU A 51 -10.71 -8.71 -10.30
N TYR A 52 -11.23 -9.44 -11.28
CA TYR A 52 -11.65 -10.84 -11.16
C TYR A 52 -11.02 -11.73 -12.24
N ALA A 53 -10.79 -11.22 -13.46
CA ALA A 53 -10.25 -11.98 -14.57
C ALA A 53 -8.74 -12.27 -14.40
N ASN A 54 -8.38 -13.55 -14.23
CA ASN A 54 -6.98 -13.97 -14.07
C ASN A 54 -6.10 -13.62 -15.29
N ASP A 55 -6.65 -13.75 -16.50
CA ASP A 55 -5.91 -13.51 -17.76
C ASP A 55 -5.46 -12.05 -17.93
N LEU A 56 -6.10 -11.12 -17.21
CA LEU A 56 -5.71 -9.70 -17.18
C LEU A 56 -4.68 -9.38 -16.08
N ALA A 57 -4.00 -10.41 -15.57
CA ALA A 57 -3.21 -10.34 -14.32
C ALA A 57 -4.05 -9.80 -13.15
N GLY A 58 -5.34 -10.13 -13.16
CA GLY A 58 -6.33 -9.56 -12.27
C GLY A 58 -6.22 -10.02 -10.82
N GLY A 59 -7.24 -9.66 -10.05
CA GLY A 59 -7.32 -9.93 -8.62
C GLY A 59 -7.03 -8.69 -7.77
N GLY A 60 -7.76 -8.55 -6.66
CA GLY A 60 -7.64 -7.38 -5.78
C GLY A 60 -6.23 -7.18 -5.19
N ILE A 61 -5.41 -8.23 -5.09
CA ILE A 61 -4.05 -8.13 -4.54
C ILE A 61 -3.12 -7.35 -5.48
N LEU A 62 -3.06 -7.74 -6.76
CA LEU A 62 -2.18 -7.07 -7.74
C LEU A 62 -2.73 -5.71 -8.15
N ASP A 63 -4.05 -5.56 -8.14
CA ASP A 63 -4.67 -4.31 -8.54
C ASP A 63 -4.60 -3.23 -7.46
N VAL A 64 -5.02 -3.56 -6.24
CA VAL A 64 -5.15 -2.58 -5.14
C VAL A 64 -4.40 -2.94 -3.87
N GLY A 65 -3.91 -4.17 -3.73
CA GLY A 65 -3.10 -4.60 -2.60
C GLY A 65 -1.74 -3.91 -2.51
N GLY A 66 -1.22 -3.39 -3.63
CA GLY A 66 0.03 -2.61 -3.64
C GLY A 66 -0.07 -1.29 -2.88
N TYR A 67 -1.24 -0.66 -2.82
CA TYR A 67 -1.45 0.62 -2.14
C TYR A 67 -1.17 0.56 -0.63
N PRO A 68 -1.79 -0.36 0.14
CA PRO A 68 -1.53 -0.44 1.57
C PRO A 68 -0.11 -0.88 1.89
N VAL A 69 0.47 -1.78 1.09
CA VAL A 69 1.87 -2.22 1.24
C VAL A 69 2.83 -1.06 1.02
N SER A 70 2.65 -0.30 -0.05
CA SER A 70 3.46 0.86 -0.36
C SER A 70 3.37 1.92 0.75
N MET A 71 2.17 2.25 1.25
CA MET A 71 2.06 3.18 2.38
C MET A 71 2.75 2.65 3.64
N ALA A 72 2.60 1.37 3.97
CA ALA A 72 3.25 0.79 5.14
C ALA A 72 4.78 0.87 5.06
N ARG A 73 5.34 0.57 3.88
CA ARG A 73 6.79 0.67 3.63
C ARG A 73 7.32 2.10 3.74
N LEU A 74 6.54 3.09 3.31
CA LEU A 74 6.89 4.51 3.48
C LEU A 74 6.99 4.89 4.95
N LEU A 75 5.95 4.57 5.73
CA LEU A 75 5.86 4.99 7.12
C LEU A 75 6.86 4.23 8.00
N ALA A 76 7.09 2.95 7.71
CA ALA A 76 8.14 2.17 8.36
C ALA A 76 9.53 2.77 8.09
N GLY A 77 9.83 3.14 6.84
CA GLY A 77 11.06 3.85 6.50
C GLY A 77 11.20 5.18 7.24
N ALA A 78 10.14 6.00 7.22
CA ALA A 78 10.12 7.28 7.91
C ALA A 78 10.43 7.14 9.40
N ALA A 79 9.92 6.09 10.06
CA ALA A 79 10.16 5.83 11.48
C ALA A 79 11.64 5.50 11.81
N ILE A 80 12.40 5.01 10.84
CA ILE A 80 13.83 4.66 10.99
C ILE A 80 14.76 5.61 10.22
N GLY A 81 14.25 6.77 9.78
CA GLY A 81 15.04 7.77 9.04
C GLY A 81 15.40 7.36 7.61
N GLN A 82 14.74 6.35 7.04
CA GLN A 82 14.97 5.86 5.67
C GLN A 82 13.86 6.32 4.70
N PRO A 83 14.10 6.33 3.38
CA PRO A 83 13.06 6.65 2.38
C PRO A 83 11.89 5.65 2.37
N PHE A 84 12.18 4.39 2.66
CA PHE A 84 11.24 3.28 2.85
C PHE A 84 11.94 2.16 3.61
N ALA A 85 11.17 1.20 4.13
CA ALA A 85 11.70 -0.06 4.64
C ALA A 85 11.25 -1.22 3.76
N GLU A 86 12.13 -2.20 3.58
CA GLU A 86 11.77 -3.51 3.02
C GLU A 86 11.34 -4.46 4.14
N PRO A 87 10.38 -5.36 3.90
CA PRO A 87 10.03 -6.38 4.86
C PRO A 87 11.09 -7.50 4.90
N ASP A 88 11.49 -7.93 6.10
CA ASP A 88 12.32 -9.14 6.26
C ASP A 88 11.52 -10.43 6.01
N LYS A 89 10.19 -10.37 6.26
CA LYS A 89 9.26 -11.48 6.09
C LYS A 89 7.90 -10.97 5.63
N VAL A 90 7.30 -11.69 4.68
CA VAL A 90 5.92 -11.45 4.22
C VAL A 90 5.09 -12.70 4.49
N VAL A 91 3.90 -12.52 5.06
CA VAL A 91 2.93 -13.59 5.31
C VAL A 91 1.59 -13.14 4.75
N GLY A 92 0.93 -14.00 3.99
CA GLY A 92 -0.41 -13.77 3.46
C GLY A 92 -1.37 -14.82 4.00
N ALA A 93 -2.58 -14.38 4.34
CA ALA A 93 -3.70 -15.25 4.66
C ALA A 93 -4.95 -14.66 4.01
N ALA A 94 -5.81 -15.54 3.50
CA ALA A 94 -7.10 -15.17 2.94
C ALA A 94 -8.15 -16.19 3.38
N HIS A 95 -9.38 -15.73 3.56
CA HIS A 95 -10.56 -16.57 3.74
C HIS A 95 -11.47 -16.37 2.54
N LEU A 96 -11.80 -17.46 1.84
CA LEU A 96 -12.65 -17.46 0.66
C LEU A 96 -13.86 -18.36 0.94
N GLY A 97 -15.07 -17.82 0.81
CA GLY A 97 -16.31 -18.54 1.11
C GLY A 97 -16.80 -18.33 2.55
N GLN A 98 -17.69 -19.24 3.00
CA GLN A 98 -17.96 -19.52 4.41
C GLN A 98 -17.15 -20.74 4.83
#